data_AF-A0A8T4PKZ5-F1
#
_entry.id   AF-A0A8T4PKZ5-F1
#
_cell.length_a   1.000
_cell.length_b   1.000
_cell.length_c   1.000
_cell.angle_alpha   90.00
_cell.angle_beta   90.00
_cell.angle_gamma   90.00
#
_symmetry.space_group_name_H-M   'P 1'
#
loop_
_entity.id
_entity.type
_entity.pdbx_description
1 polymer ?
#
loop_
_entity_poly.entity_id
_entity_poly.type
_entity_poly.pdbx_seq_one_letter_code
_entity_poly.pdbx_strand_id
1 'polypeptide(L)'
;ENLGSLWQERLIKWRQEPATIRIERPTRLDRARSLGYKAKQGFVVVRQRVDRGGRQRPKIRAGRRSKRFGSRKVVGKSYQWIAEERAAKKYPNCEVLNSYYAAEDGQHYWYEIILVDKAHPQILADKNLGWIAEKQHRGRVFRGLTSAARKSRGLLNKGKGAEKIRPSLSAHDRKAK
;
A
#
# COMPACT_ATOMS: atom_id res chain seq x y z
N GLU A 1 0.65 24.82 -15.87
CA GLU A 1 1.72 25.74 -15.47
C GLU A 1 2.60 25.10 -14.39
N ASN A 2 3.92 25.07 -14.61
CA ASN A 2 5.01 24.67 -13.71
C ASN A 2 4.76 23.64 -12.60
N LEU A 3 4.19 22.47 -12.94
CA LEU A 3 4.16 21.32 -12.04
C LEU A 3 5.57 20.90 -11.59
N GLY A 4 6.58 21.05 -12.45
CA GLY A 4 7.96 20.68 -12.18
C GLY A 4 8.57 21.40 -10.97
N SER A 5 8.52 22.74 -10.94
CA SER A 5 9.09 23.52 -9.83
C SER A 5 8.34 23.27 -8.52
N LEU A 6 7.01 23.17 -8.58
CA LEU A 6 6.17 22.81 -7.42
C LEU A 6 6.57 21.45 -6.84
N TRP A 7 6.82 20.45 -7.69
CA TRP A 7 7.26 19.13 -7.24
C TRP A 7 8.66 19.16 -6.65
N GLN A 8 9.56 19.96 -7.20
CA GLN A 8 10.92 20.13 -6.67
C GLN A 8 10.90 20.69 -5.24
N GLU A 9 10.16 21.78 -5.02
CA GLU A 9 9.99 22.37 -3.68
C GLU A 9 9.34 21.40 -2.69
N ARG A 10 8.31 20.66 -3.13
CA ARG A 10 7.66 19.64 -2.30
C ARG A 10 8.61 18.52 -1.93
N LEU A 11 9.39 18.00 -2.86
CA LEU A 11 10.33 16.91 -2.61
C LEU A 11 11.43 17.33 -1.62
N ILE A 12 11.90 18.57 -1.66
CA ILE A 12 12.84 19.10 -0.65
C ILE A 12 12.21 19.00 0.75
N LYS A 13 10.97 19.46 0.92
CA LYS A 13 10.22 19.36 2.18
C LYS A 13 9.99 17.91 2.60
N TRP A 14 9.53 17.05 1.68
CA TRP A 14 9.17 15.65 1.96
C TRP A 14 10.37 14.76 2.34
N ARG A 15 11.59 15.15 1.98
CA ARG A 15 12.81 14.47 2.44
C ARG A 15 13.07 14.71 3.92
N GLN A 16 12.74 15.89 4.42
CA GLN A 16 12.90 16.28 5.82
C GLN A 16 11.75 15.77 6.70
N GLU A 17 10.56 15.55 6.12
CA GLU A 17 9.41 14.97 6.81
C GLU A 17 9.67 13.53 7.31
N PRO A 18 8.99 13.10 8.40
CA PRO A 18 9.04 11.73 8.87
C PRO A 18 8.47 10.76 7.82
N ALA A 19 8.89 9.48 7.89
CA ALA A 19 8.50 8.49 6.89
C ALA A 19 6.99 8.26 6.79
N THR A 20 6.25 8.49 7.88
CA THR A 20 4.78 8.39 7.92
C THR A 20 4.25 9.70 8.50
N ILE A 21 3.55 10.48 7.68
CA ILE A 21 2.97 11.76 8.07
C ILE A 21 1.49 11.81 7.69
N ARG A 22 0.65 12.26 8.63
CA ARG A 22 -0.76 12.55 8.34
C ARG A 22 -0.83 13.89 7.62
N ILE A 23 -1.57 13.94 6.52
CA ILE A 23 -1.83 15.17 5.78
C ILE A 23 -3.31 15.52 5.88
N GLU A 24 -3.60 16.81 5.93
CA GLU A 24 -4.98 17.29 6.04
C GLU A 24 -5.75 17.11 4.73
N ARG A 25 -5.11 17.45 3.61
CA ARG A 25 -5.69 17.36 2.27
C ARG A 25 -4.87 16.45 1.37
N PRO A 26 -5.53 15.64 0.50
CA PRO A 26 -4.83 14.87 -0.52
C PRO A 26 -4.04 15.78 -1.46
N THR A 27 -2.81 15.40 -1.85
CA THR A 27 -2.05 16.16 -2.84
C THR A 27 -2.71 16.08 -4.22
N ARG A 28 -3.33 14.94 -4.52
CA ARG A 28 -4.07 14.66 -5.77
C ARG A 28 -5.52 14.34 -5.47
N LEU A 29 -6.36 15.37 -5.43
CA LEU A 29 -7.77 15.25 -5.11
C LEU A 29 -8.54 14.43 -6.16
N ASP A 30 -8.19 14.59 -7.44
CA ASP A 30 -8.69 13.81 -8.58
C ASP A 30 -8.58 12.31 -8.32
N ARG A 31 -7.35 11.87 -7.97
CA ARG A 31 -7.05 10.46 -7.79
C ARG A 31 -7.62 9.93 -6.49
N ALA A 32 -7.58 10.73 -5.44
CA ALA A 32 -8.16 10.37 -4.15
C ALA A 32 -9.67 10.10 -4.27
N ARG A 33 -10.42 11.00 -4.93
CA ARG A 33 -11.87 10.85 -5.14
C ARG A 33 -12.21 9.62 -5.97
N SER A 34 -11.47 9.38 -7.06
CA SER A 34 -11.62 8.15 -7.88
C SER A 34 -11.44 6.86 -7.08
N LEU A 35 -10.64 6.88 -6.00
CA LEU A 35 -10.38 5.73 -5.15
C LEU A 35 -11.31 5.65 -3.91
N GLY A 36 -12.27 6.56 -3.80
CA GLY A 36 -13.30 6.55 -2.75
C GLY A 36 -13.08 7.54 -1.61
N TYR A 37 -12.14 8.48 -1.72
CA TYR A 37 -12.00 9.57 -0.73
C TYR A 37 -13.22 10.50 -0.77
N LYS A 38 -13.77 10.79 0.42
CA LYS A 38 -14.78 11.83 0.63
C LYS A 38 -14.26 12.81 1.69
N ALA A 39 -14.56 14.10 1.51
CA ALA A 39 -14.23 15.14 2.48
C ALA A 39 -15.27 15.15 3.61
N LYS A 40 -15.20 14.15 4.49
CA LYS A 40 -16.04 14.02 5.69
C LYS A 40 -15.24 13.42 6.83
N GLN A 41 -15.78 13.46 8.05
CA GLN A 41 -15.08 12.93 9.21
C GLN A 41 -14.93 11.40 9.12
N GLY A 42 -13.84 10.89 9.71
CA GLY A 42 -13.46 9.48 9.64
C GLY A 42 -12.56 9.12 8.44
N PHE A 43 -12.36 10.02 7.47
CA PHE A 43 -11.31 9.85 6.46
C PHE A 43 -9.99 10.44 6.96
N VAL A 44 -8.90 9.69 6.77
CA VAL A 44 -7.54 10.13 7.08
C VAL A 44 -6.67 9.86 5.87
N VAL A 45 -5.87 10.84 5.45
CA VAL A 45 -4.88 10.67 4.39
C VAL A 45 -3.50 10.69 5.01
N VAL A 46 -2.69 9.71 4.66
CA VAL A 46 -1.33 9.55 5.19
C VAL A 46 -0.36 9.48 4.03
N ARG A 47 0.65 10.33 4.03
CA ARG A 47 1.79 10.22 3.12
C ARG A 47 2.82 9.28 3.74
N GLN A 48 3.19 8.25 2.99
CA GLN A 48 4.16 7.24 3.39
C GLN A 48 5.34 7.22 2.42
N ARG A 49 6.53 7.40 2.99
CA ARG A 49 7.82 7.21 2.32
C ARG A 49 8.25 5.74 2.38
N VAL A 50 8.73 5.23 1.25
CA VAL A 50 9.30 3.89 1.10
C VAL A 50 10.58 3.94 0.29
N ASP A 51 11.61 3.25 0.75
CA ASP A 51 12.93 3.21 0.11
C ASP A 51 12.85 2.46 -1.24
N ARG A 52 13.53 3.01 -2.24
CA ARG A 52 13.67 2.43 -3.58
C ARG A 52 14.78 1.39 -3.59
N GLY A 53 14.70 0.50 -4.56
CA GLY A 53 15.78 -0.43 -4.89
C GLY A 53 15.56 -1.86 -4.39
N GLY A 54 16.53 -2.71 -4.74
CA GLY A 54 16.51 -4.12 -4.38
C GLY A 54 16.61 -4.32 -2.87
N ARG A 55 16.06 -5.42 -2.38
CA ARG A 55 16.26 -5.84 -0.99
C ARG A 55 17.41 -6.83 -0.90
N GLN A 56 18.10 -6.82 0.23
CA GLN A 56 19.13 -7.79 0.57
C GLN A 56 18.60 -8.80 1.58
N ARG A 57 19.08 -10.04 1.50
CA ARG A 57 18.85 -11.10 2.50
C ARG A 57 19.79 -10.90 3.69
N PRO A 58 19.44 -11.37 4.89
CA PRO A 58 20.36 -11.40 6.02
C PRO A 58 21.64 -12.18 5.69
N LYS A 59 22.75 -11.82 6.35
CA LYS A 59 24.05 -12.48 6.19
C LYS A 59 23.93 -13.98 6.51
N ILE A 60 24.40 -14.83 5.61
CA ILE A 60 24.43 -16.28 5.79
C ILE A 60 25.51 -16.62 6.83
N ARG A 61 25.16 -17.42 7.84
CA ARG A 61 26.06 -17.80 8.94
C ARG A 61 26.60 -19.23 8.89
N ALA A 62 26.10 -20.07 7.97
CA ALA A 62 26.48 -21.47 7.86
C ALA A 62 26.40 -21.95 6.41
N GLY A 63 27.00 -23.11 6.10
CA GLY A 63 27.01 -23.69 4.75
C GLY A 63 25.62 -23.78 4.13
N ARG A 64 25.51 -23.40 2.85
CA ARG A 64 24.26 -23.49 2.05
C ARG A 64 24.61 -23.97 0.65
N ARG A 65 23.67 -24.69 0.02
CA ARG A 65 23.75 -25.04 -1.41
C ARG A 65 23.88 -23.75 -2.25
N SER A 66 24.64 -23.80 -3.35
CA SER A 66 24.89 -22.68 -4.27
C SER A 66 23.63 -21.89 -4.63
N LYS A 67 22.53 -22.58 -5.01
CA LYS A 67 21.22 -21.96 -5.33
C LYS A 67 20.64 -21.10 -4.19
N ARG A 68 20.98 -21.40 -2.93
CA ARG A 68 20.49 -20.66 -1.74
C ARG A 68 21.52 -19.68 -1.17
N PHE A 69 22.68 -19.52 -1.81
CA PHE A 69 23.78 -18.65 -1.36
C PHE A 69 23.64 -17.18 -1.84
N GLY A 70 22.65 -16.86 -2.69
CA GLY A 70 22.46 -15.50 -3.20
C GLY A 70 22.05 -14.48 -2.14
N SER A 71 22.63 -13.27 -2.21
CA SER A 71 22.36 -12.14 -1.29
C SER A 71 21.10 -11.34 -1.65
N ARG A 72 20.71 -11.29 -2.93
CA ARG A 72 19.52 -10.55 -3.38
C ARG A 72 18.22 -11.18 -2.87
N LYS A 73 17.33 -10.34 -2.35
CA LYS A 73 15.98 -10.72 -1.88
C LYS A 73 14.94 -10.21 -2.87
N VAL A 74 14.34 -11.14 -3.61
CA VAL A 74 13.16 -10.88 -4.44
C VAL A 74 11.91 -10.95 -3.57
N VAL A 75 11.08 -9.91 -3.60
CA VAL A 75 9.84 -9.83 -2.80
C VAL A 75 8.62 -9.98 -3.71
N GLY A 76 7.52 -10.50 -3.18
CA GLY A 76 6.24 -10.60 -3.88
C GLY A 76 5.29 -9.42 -3.68
N LYS A 77 5.71 -8.39 -2.95
CA LYS A 77 4.90 -7.20 -2.66
C LYS A 77 5.43 -6.00 -3.43
N SER A 78 4.54 -5.19 -3.99
CA SER A 78 4.89 -3.89 -4.55
C SER A 78 5.24 -2.88 -3.46
N TYR A 79 6.00 -1.83 -3.80
CA TYR A 79 6.30 -0.73 -2.87
C TYR A 79 5.03 -0.06 -2.35
N GLN A 80 4.01 0.07 -3.20
CA GLN A 80 2.71 0.58 -2.83
C GLN A 80 2.03 -0.27 -1.74
N TRP A 81 2.03 -1.61 -1.89
CA TRP A 81 1.47 -2.49 -0.86
C TRP A 81 2.27 -2.41 0.45
N ILE A 82 3.60 -2.31 0.37
CA ILE A 82 4.46 -2.10 1.55
C ILE A 82 4.12 -0.77 2.23
N ALA A 83 3.84 0.29 1.47
CA ALA A 83 3.44 1.59 2.01
C ALA A 83 2.10 1.50 2.77
N GLU A 84 1.11 0.82 2.19
CA GLU A 84 -0.18 0.56 2.85
C GLU A 84 -0.01 -0.19 4.18
N GLU A 85 0.86 -1.21 4.21
CA GLU A 85 1.14 -1.97 5.44
C GLU A 85 1.84 -1.13 6.51
N ARG A 86 2.77 -0.25 6.13
CA ARG A 86 3.44 0.67 7.06
C ARG A 86 2.45 1.67 7.65
N ALA A 87 1.58 2.26 6.83
CA ALA A 87 0.54 3.18 7.28
C ALA A 87 -0.45 2.49 8.24
N ALA A 88 -0.94 1.30 7.88
CA ALA A 88 -1.88 0.55 8.71
C ALA A 88 -1.32 0.15 10.08
N LYS A 89 -0.01 -0.14 10.16
CA LYS A 89 0.66 -0.41 11.44
C LYS A 89 0.68 0.81 12.36
N LYS A 90 0.80 2.01 11.81
CA LYS A 90 0.81 3.27 12.58
C LYS A 90 -0.58 3.68 13.05
N TYR A 91 -1.62 3.33 12.31
CA TYR A 91 -3.03 3.67 12.59
C TYR A 91 -3.88 2.40 12.77
N PRO A 92 -3.75 1.69 13.91
CA PRO A 92 -4.42 0.40 14.13
C PRO A 92 -5.95 0.48 14.27
N ASN A 93 -6.46 1.66 14.66
CA ASN A 93 -7.90 1.95 14.72
C ASN A 93 -8.53 2.11 13.32
N CYS A 94 -7.72 2.44 12.32
CA CYS A 94 -8.18 2.64 10.95
C CYS A 94 -8.01 1.38 10.08
N GLU A 95 -8.70 1.35 8.94
CA GLU A 95 -8.44 0.40 7.85
C GLU A 95 -8.02 1.13 6.57
N VAL A 96 -7.18 0.47 5.78
CA VAL A 96 -6.78 0.98 4.46
C VAL A 96 -7.92 0.80 3.48
N LEU A 97 -8.42 1.90 2.92
CA LEU A 97 -9.34 1.87 1.80
C LEU A 97 -8.57 1.60 0.50
N ASN A 98 -7.65 2.49 0.16
CA ASN A 98 -6.82 2.41 -1.05
C ASN A 98 -5.58 3.30 -0.92
N SER A 99 -4.76 3.34 -1.96
CA SER A 99 -3.59 4.22 -2.03
C SER A 99 -3.28 4.66 -3.46
N TYR A 100 -2.50 5.72 -3.61
CA TYR A 100 -1.98 6.15 -4.91
C TYR A 100 -0.56 6.72 -4.81
N TYR A 101 0.11 6.70 -5.96
CA TYR A 101 1.44 7.28 -6.12
C TYR A 101 1.37 8.81 -6.08
N ALA A 102 2.24 9.41 -5.26
CA ALA A 102 2.34 10.86 -5.13
C ALA A 102 3.58 11.39 -5.86
N ALA A 103 4.77 10.90 -5.52
CA ALA A 103 6.03 11.31 -6.14
C ALA A 103 7.13 10.26 -5.93
N GLU A 104 8.27 10.48 -6.57
CA GLU A 104 9.50 9.73 -6.39
C GLU A 104 10.71 10.67 -6.45
N ASP A 105 11.80 10.24 -5.83
CA ASP A 105 13.14 10.77 -6.07
C ASP A 105 14.09 9.59 -6.27
N GLY A 106 15.40 9.82 -6.43
CA GLY A 106 16.35 8.74 -6.68
C GLY A 106 16.38 7.65 -5.60
N GLN A 107 15.97 7.94 -4.36
CA GLN A 107 16.11 7.04 -3.21
C GLN A 107 14.77 6.56 -2.63
N HIS A 108 13.68 7.28 -2.84
CA HIS A 108 12.40 7.03 -2.18
C HIS A 108 11.20 7.16 -3.14
N TYR A 109 10.17 6.40 -2.81
CA TYR A 109 8.81 6.57 -3.31
C TYR A 109 7.93 7.16 -2.22
N TRP A 110 7.02 8.05 -2.61
CA TRP A 110 5.94 8.54 -1.76
C TRP A 110 4.60 8.07 -2.29
N TYR A 111 3.82 7.48 -1.39
CA TYR A 111 2.43 7.10 -1.64
C TYR A 111 1.54 7.85 -0.66
N GLU A 112 0.34 8.21 -1.11
CA GLU A 112 -0.72 8.68 -0.24
C GLU A 112 -1.73 7.56 -0.05
N ILE A 113 -1.93 7.19 1.22
CA ILE A 113 -2.79 6.11 1.66
C ILE A 113 -4.06 6.74 2.23
N ILE A 114 -5.20 6.28 1.74
CA ILE A 114 -6.51 6.65 2.25
C ILE A 114 -6.89 5.63 3.32
N LEU A 115 -6.94 6.09 4.55
CA LEU A 115 -7.38 5.35 5.72
C LEU A 115 -8.80 5.78 6.10
N VAL A 116 -9.54 4.85 6.67
CA VAL A 116 -10.88 5.08 7.20
C VAL A 116 -10.93 4.63 8.65
N ASP A 117 -11.39 5.50 9.54
CA ASP A 117 -11.67 5.17 10.93
C ASP A 117 -12.94 4.32 11.01
N LYS A 118 -12.81 3.10 11.53
CA LYS A 118 -13.92 2.14 11.65
C LYS A 118 -14.93 2.54 12.72
N ALA A 119 -14.50 3.27 13.74
CA ALA A 119 -15.34 3.60 14.90
C ALA A 119 -16.18 4.87 14.69
N HIS A 120 -15.90 5.63 13.62
CA HIS A 120 -16.51 6.93 13.42
C HIS A 120 -17.98 6.81 12.95
N PRO A 121 -18.96 7.47 13.62
CA PRO A 121 -20.38 7.37 13.28
C PRO A 121 -20.72 7.71 11.82
N GLN A 122 -20.08 8.75 11.26
CA GLN A 122 -20.28 9.12 9.84
C GLN A 122 -19.80 8.07 8.84
N ILE A 123 -18.90 7.18 9.24
CA ILE A 123 -18.44 6.06 8.40
C ILE A 123 -19.45 4.92 8.50
N LEU A 124 -19.89 4.60 9.72
CA LEU A 124 -20.88 3.55 9.98
C LEU A 124 -22.23 3.85 9.31
N ALA A 125 -22.66 5.11 9.32
CA ALA A 125 -23.90 5.54 8.66
C ALA A 125 -23.83 5.60 7.12
N ASP A 126 -22.63 5.53 6.52
CA ASP A 126 -22.49 5.67 5.06
C ASP A 126 -22.73 4.33 4.35
N LYS A 127 -23.80 4.25 3.57
CA LYS A 127 -24.21 3.07 2.81
C LYS A 127 -23.12 2.53 1.86
N ASN A 128 -22.25 3.40 1.34
CA ASN A 128 -21.23 3.02 0.36
C ASN A 128 -19.92 2.56 1.02
N LEU A 129 -19.72 2.88 2.30
CA LEU A 129 -18.44 2.68 2.99
C LEU A 129 -18.55 1.85 4.27
N GLY A 130 -19.74 1.72 4.86
CA GLY A 130 -19.97 1.03 6.13
C GLY A 130 -19.41 -0.39 6.16
N TRP A 131 -19.36 -1.07 5.01
CA TRP A 131 -18.76 -2.39 4.86
C TRP A 131 -17.33 -2.47 5.41
N ILE A 132 -16.53 -1.40 5.31
CA ILE A 132 -15.12 -1.44 5.74
C ILE A 132 -14.97 -1.58 7.26
N ALA A 133 -16.00 -1.22 8.03
CA ALA A 133 -16.01 -1.31 9.49
C ALA A 133 -16.37 -2.72 10.00
N GLU A 134 -16.90 -3.60 9.14
CA GLU A 134 -17.32 -4.94 9.56
C GLU A 134 -16.11 -5.83 9.91
N LYS A 135 -16.32 -6.81 10.80
CA LYS A 135 -15.25 -7.60 11.42
C LYS A 135 -14.39 -8.34 10.39
N GLN A 136 -15.00 -8.86 9.31
CA GLN A 136 -14.29 -9.59 8.25
C GLN A 136 -13.38 -8.70 7.39
N HIS A 137 -13.52 -7.38 7.46
CA HIS A 137 -12.66 -6.42 6.74
C HIS A 137 -11.47 -5.94 7.57
N ARG A 138 -11.37 -6.35 8.84
CA ARG A 138 -10.21 -6.06 9.69
C ARG A 138 -8.90 -6.58 9.07
N GLY A 139 -7.85 -5.75 9.09
CA GLY A 139 -6.52 -6.12 8.60
C GLY A 139 -6.50 -6.50 7.11
N ARG A 140 -7.40 -5.92 6.30
CA ARG A 140 -7.53 -6.29 4.87
C ARG A 140 -6.25 -6.09 4.06
N VAL A 141 -5.44 -5.10 4.43
CA VAL A 141 -4.15 -4.81 3.80
C VAL A 141 -3.16 -5.95 3.99
N PHE A 142 -3.09 -6.54 5.19
CA PHE A 142 -2.15 -7.62 5.51
C PHE A 142 -2.54 -8.94 4.83
N ARG A 143 -3.84 -9.14 4.60
CA ARG A 143 -4.38 -10.27 3.82
C ARG A 143 -4.30 -10.06 2.31
N GLY A 144 -3.87 -8.88 1.87
CA GLY A 144 -3.69 -8.55 0.47
C GLY A 144 -5.00 -8.42 -0.31
N LEU A 145 -5.98 -7.75 0.29
CA LEU A 145 -7.28 -7.45 -0.33
C LEU A 145 -7.38 -6.04 -0.92
N THR A 146 -6.36 -5.19 -0.72
CA THR A 146 -6.25 -3.88 -1.36
C THR A 146 -5.97 -4.02 -2.86
N SER A 147 -6.22 -2.96 -3.64
CA SER A 147 -5.99 -2.98 -5.08
C SER A 147 -4.51 -3.27 -5.42
N ALA A 148 -3.59 -2.61 -4.71
CA ALA A 148 -2.15 -2.81 -4.87
C ALA A 148 -1.72 -4.25 -4.57
N ALA A 149 -2.30 -4.86 -3.54
CA ALA A 149 -2.02 -6.24 -3.17
C ALA A 149 -2.63 -7.25 -4.15
N ARG A 150 -3.87 -7.04 -4.60
CA ARG A 150 -4.51 -7.88 -5.62
C ARG A 150 -3.70 -7.87 -6.92
N LYS A 151 -3.19 -6.70 -7.32
CA LYS A 151 -2.26 -6.56 -8.46
C LYS A 151 -0.98 -7.36 -8.23
N SER A 152 -0.36 -7.22 -7.06
CA SER A 152 0.88 -7.95 -6.71
C SER A 152 0.71 -9.48 -6.67
N ARG A 153 -0.52 -9.94 -6.42
CA ARG A 153 -0.88 -11.36 -6.39
C ARG A 153 -1.33 -11.92 -7.75
N GLY A 154 -1.29 -11.13 -8.83
CA GLY A 154 -1.75 -11.57 -10.15
C GLY A 154 -3.27 -11.73 -10.28
N LEU A 155 -4.07 -11.17 -9.37
CA LEU A 155 -5.52 -11.38 -9.31
C LEU A 155 -6.35 -10.43 -10.19
N LEU A 156 -5.71 -9.70 -11.11
CA LEU A 156 -6.40 -8.80 -12.05
C LEU A 156 -6.87 -9.52 -13.32
N ASN A 157 -6.10 -10.47 -13.83
CA ASN A 157 -6.43 -11.25 -15.03
C ASN A 157 -7.37 -12.39 -14.67
N LYS A 158 -8.23 -12.89 -15.57
CA LYS A 158 -9.04 -14.12 -15.40
C LYS A 158 -8.80 -15.05 -16.60
N GLY A 159 -9.10 -16.35 -16.44
CA GLY A 159 -8.89 -17.35 -17.49
C GLY A 159 -7.43 -17.83 -17.55
N LYS A 160 -6.88 -17.91 -18.77
CA LYS A 160 -5.55 -18.46 -19.03
C LYS A 160 -4.45 -17.74 -18.24
N GLY A 161 -3.60 -18.50 -17.54
CA GLY A 161 -2.52 -17.98 -16.68
C GLY A 161 -2.93 -17.66 -15.24
N ALA A 162 -4.22 -17.74 -14.89
CA ALA A 162 -4.70 -17.52 -13.53
C ALA A 162 -5.13 -18.81 -12.78
N GLU A 163 -4.94 -19.97 -13.40
CA GLU A 163 -5.38 -21.28 -12.92
C GLU A 163 -4.75 -21.63 -11.57
N LYS A 164 -3.47 -21.26 -11.38
CA LYS A 164 -2.70 -21.52 -10.15
C LYS A 164 -2.69 -20.34 -9.17
N ILE A 165 -3.44 -19.29 -9.47
CA ILE A 165 -3.49 -18.05 -8.66
C ILE A 165 -4.84 -17.93 -7.93
N ARG A 166 -5.93 -18.46 -8.54
CA ARG A 166 -7.28 -18.44 -7.97
C ARG A 166 -7.72 -19.78 -7.40
N PRO A 167 -8.47 -19.83 -6.28
CA PRO A 167 -9.00 -18.67 -5.53
C PRO A 167 -7.93 -17.97 -4.68
N SER A 168 -6.85 -18.68 -4.33
CA SER A 168 -5.70 -18.13 -3.60
C SER A 168 -4.42 -18.91 -3.93
N LEU A 169 -3.25 -18.30 -3.69
CA LEU A 169 -1.96 -18.96 -3.88
C LEU A 169 -1.78 -20.16 -2.94
N SER A 170 -2.30 -20.11 -1.72
CA SER A 170 -2.20 -21.21 -0.75
C SER A 170 -3.04 -22.42 -1.15
N ALA A 171 -4.16 -22.22 -1.85
CA ALA A 171 -4.96 -23.33 -2.38
C ALA A 171 -4.22 -24.12 -3.48
N HIS A 172 -3.15 -23.55 -4.05
CA HIS A 172 -2.32 -24.15 -5.10
C HIS A 172 -0.86 -24.33 -4.68
N ASP A 173 -0.61 -24.61 -3.39
CA ASP A 173 0.70 -24.85 -2.79
C ASP A 173 1.75 -23.76 -3.09
N ARG A 174 1.31 -22.53 -3.36
CA ARG A 174 2.16 -21.39 -3.74
C ARG A 174 3.03 -21.67 -4.98
N LYS A 175 2.49 -22.42 -5.94
CA LYS A 175 3.18 -22.79 -7.21
C LYS A 175 3.27 -21.66 -8.23
N ALA A 176 2.57 -20.55 -8.04
CA ALA A 176 2.54 -19.39 -8.93
C ALA A 176 2.80 -18.08 -8.18
N LYS A 177 2.98 -16.99 -8.95
CA LYS A 177 3.12 -15.62 -8.43
C LYS A 177 2.53 -14.63 -9.41
#